data_AF-A0A1A5DBJ2-F1
#
_entry.id   AF-A0A1A5DBJ2-F1
#
_cell.length_a   1.000
_cell.length_b   1.000
_cell.length_c   1.000
_cell.angle_alpha   90.00
_cell.angle_beta   90.00
_cell.angle_gamma   90.00
#
_symmetry.space_group_name_H-M   'P 1'
#
loop_
_entity.id
_entity.type
_entity.pdbx_description
1 polymer ?
#
loop_
_entity_poly.entity_id
_entity_poly.type
_entity_poly.pdbx_seq_one_letter_code
_entity_poly.pdbx_strand_id
1 'polypeptide(L)'
;MYHIDVFRIPCHSPGDTSGLEDLIETGRVAPADIVAVMGKTEGNGCVNDYTREYATAMLAACLGRHLQLPPHEVEKRVAFVMSGGTEGVLSPHHTVFARRPAIDAHRPAGKRLTLGIAFTRDFLPEEIGRHAQITETAGAVKRAMRDAGIASIDDLHFVQVKCPLLTPAKIASARSRGCAPVTTDTYESMGYSRGASALGIALATEEVPSSMLVDESVLNDWSLSSSLASASAGIELEHNVVIAIGMSEQATSELVIAHGVMSDAIDAASVRRTIESLGIRSDDEMDRIVNVFAKAEASPDGVVRGMRHTMLSDSDINSTRHARAVTGAAIASVVGHGMVYVSGGAEHQGPAGGGPFAVIARA
;
A
#
# COMPACT_ATOMS: atom_id res chain seq x y z
N MET A 1 12.99 17.47 13.32
CA MET A 1 11.82 16.72 13.85
C MET A 1 10.63 17.03 12.98
N TYR A 2 9.79 16.04 12.71
CA TYR A 2 8.60 16.17 11.88
C TYR A 2 7.35 15.82 12.69
N HIS A 3 6.22 16.39 12.29
CA HIS A 3 4.91 16.04 12.79
C HIS A 3 4.09 15.48 11.64
N ILE A 4 3.50 14.30 11.84
CA ILE A 4 2.64 13.64 10.86
C ILE A 4 1.19 13.72 11.32
N ASP A 5 0.35 14.26 10.45
CA ASP A 5 -1.09 14.19 10.55
C ASP A 5 -1.63 13.18 9.52
N VAL A 6 -2.60 12.37 9.93
CA VAL A 6 -3.24 11.37 9.07
C VAL A 6 -4.75 11.53 9.12
N PHE A 7 -5.38 11.70 7.97
CA PHE A 7 -6.81 11.92 7.85
C PHE A 7 -7.44 10.84 6.98
N ARG A 8 -8.44 10.14 7.51
CA ARG A 8 -9.27 9.21 6.75
C ARG A 8 -10.55 9.92 6.32
N ILE A 9 -10.76 10.02 5.02
CA ILE A 9 -11.81 10.83 4.39
C ILE A 9 -12.71 9.90 3.56
N PRO A 10 -14.02 9.79 3.86
CA PRO A 10 -14.93 9.03 3.01
C PRO A 10 -15.06 9.68 1.63
N CYS A 11 -15.36 8.90 0.60
CA CYS A 11 -15.55 9.40 -0.76
C CYS A 11 -16.92 8.99 -1.30
N HIS A 12 -17.59 9.93 -1.96
CA HIS A 12 -18.88 9.72 -2.59
C HIS A 12 -18.77 9.23 -4.05
N SER A 13 -17.59 9.32 -4.65
CA SER A 13 -17.23 8.79 -5.97
C SER A 13 -15.71 8.77 -6.14
N PRO A 14 -15.14 8.16 -7.20
CA PRO A 14 -13.69 8.21 -7.43
C PRO A 14 -13.12 9.61 -7.61
N GLY A 15 -13.92 10.54 -8.13
CA GLY A 15 -13.50 11.93 -8.37
C GLY A 15 -13.79 12.88 -7.21
N ASP A 16 -14.28 12.36 -6.08
CA ASP A 16 -14.67 13.19 -4.95
C ASP A 16 -13.46 13.72 -4.17
N THR A 17 -13.27 15.04 -4.24
CA THR A 17 -12.24 15.78 -3.49
C THR A 17 -12.82 16.61 -2.35
N SER A 18 -14.14 16.59 -2.14
CA SER A 18 -14.82 17.51 -1.22
C SER A 18 -14.30 17.42 0.22
N GLY A 19 -14.06 16.21 0.73
CA GLY A 19 -13.51 16.05 2.07
C GLY A 19 -12.04 16.47 2.21
N LEU A 20 -11.26 16.43 1.12
CA LEU A 20 -9.90 17.00 1.12
C LEU A 20 -9.95 18.54 1.08
N GLU A 21 -10.83 19.09 0.26
CA GLU A 21 -11.06 20.55 0.19
C GLU A 21 -11.51 21.09 1.53
N ASP A 22 -12.45 20.44 2.21
CA ASP A 22 -12.92 20.82 3.55
C ASP A 22 -11.77 20.86 4.57
N LEU A 23 -10.89 19.84 4.59
CA LEU A 23 -9.72 19.85 5.48
C LEU A 23 -8.78 21.04 5.22
N ILE A 24 -8.61 21.43 3.96
CA ILE A 24 -7.77 22.55 3.56
C ILE A 24 -8.43 23.88 3.93
N GLU A 25 -9.70 24.06 3.56
CA GLU A 25 -10.47 25.30 3.76
C GLU A 25 -10.72 25.60 5.23
N THR A 26 -10.91 24.57 6.06
CA THR A 26 -11.05 24.70 7.51
C THR A 26 -9.71 24.87 8.23
N GLY A 27 -8.59 24.83 7.51
CA GLY A 27 -7.25 24.98 8.06
C GLY A 27 -6.76 23.79 8.89
N ARG A 28 -7.44 22.63 8.80
CA ARG A 28 -7.03 21.40 9.49
C ARG A 28 -5.77 20.77 8.88
N VAL A 29 -5.51 21.03 7.60
CA VAL A 29 -4.27 20.63 6.93
C VAL A 29 -3.82 21.72 5.97
N ALA A 30 -2.53 22.06 5.99
CA ALA A 30 -1.96 22.91 4.96
C ALA A 30 -1.71 22.08 3.69
N PRO A 31 -2.14 22.52 2.49
CA PRO A 31 -1.96 21.76 1.26
C PRO A 31 -0.47 21.52 0.94
N ALA A 32 0.41 22.44 1.37
CA ALA A 32 1.85 22.33 1.19
C ALA A 32 2.50 21.22 2.04
N ASP A 33 1.85 20.82 3.13
CA ASP A 33 2.33 19.78 4.03
C ASP A 33 1.89 18.38 3.58
N ILE A 34 0.93 18.26 2.66
CA ILE A 34 0.48 16.97 2.14
C ILE A 34 1.61 16.35 1.31
N VAL A 35 1.99 15.12 1.69
CA VAL A 35 3.09 14.37 1.07
C VAL A 35 2.61 13.08 0.40
N ALA A 36 1.51 12.48 0.86
CA ALA A 36 0.95 11.30 0.23
C ALA A 36 -0.57 11.21 0.39
N VAL A 37 -1.22 10.56 -0.57
CA VAL A 37 -2.62 10.15 -0.50
C VAL A 37 -2.73 8.69 -0.92
N MET A 38 -3.21 7.85 -0.01
CA MET A 38 -3.52 6.44 -0.27
C MET A 38 -5.03 6.26 -0.37
N GLY A 39 -5.54 5.77 -1.51
CA GLY A 39 -6.98 5.68 -1.77
C GLY A 39 -7.47 4.26 -2.02
N LYS A 40 -8.70 4.00 -1.59
CA LYS A 40 -9.54 2.89 -2.03
C LYS A 40 -10.59 3.41 -3.00
N THR A 41 -10.45 3.08 -4.29
CA THR A 41 -11.35 3.52 -5.35
C THR A 41 -12.29 2.38 -5.77
N GLU A 42 -13.53 2.71 -6.16
CA GLU A 42 -14.64 1.75 -6.32
C GLU A 42 -14.72 1.04 -7.67
N GLY A 43 -13.64 1.06 -8.47
CA GLY A 43 -13.54 0.20 -9.65
C GLY A 43 -13.34 -1.28 -9.29
N ASN A 44 -13.01 -2.12 -10.28
CA ASN A 44 -12.87 -3.57 -10.06
C ASN A 44 -11.52 -4.01 -9.48
N GLY A 45 -10.56 -3.09 -9.29
CA GLY A 45 -9.22 -3.37 -8.76
C GLY A 45 -8.33 -4.25 -9.64
N CYS A 46 -8.72 -4.51 -10.89
CA CYS A 46 -8.01 -5.38 -11.84
C CYS A 46 -7.29 -4.52 -12.91
N VAL A 47 -7.16 -5.03 -14.14
CA VAL A 47 -6.42 -4.35 -15.22
C VAL A 47 -7.14 -3.07 -15.67
N ASN A 48 -8.41 -3.18 -16.09
CA ASN A 48 -9.20 -2.09 -16.68
C ASN A 48 -9.92 -1.21 -15.63
N ASP A 49 -9.31 -1.04 -14.47
CA ASP A 49 -9.84 -0.12 -13.45
C ASP A 49 -9.25 1.29 -13.64
N TYR A 50 -10.03 2.14 -14.28
CA TYR A 50 -9.72 3.54 -14.55
C TYR A 50 -10.08 4.48 -13.38
N THR A 51 -10.72 3.99 -12.32
CA THR A 51 -11.05 4.81 -11.14
C THR A 51 -9.79 5.27 -10.42
N ARG A 52 -8.70 4.50 -10.53
CA ARG A 52 -7.39 4.82 -9.94
C ARG A 52 -6.78 6.08 -10.56
N GLU A 53 -6.66 6.09 -11.89
CA GLU A 53 -6.13 7.23 -12.63
C GLU A 53 -7.05 8.45 -12.49
N TYR A 54 -8.37 8.24 -12.54
CA TYR A 54 -9.33 9.32 -12.38
C TYR A 54 -9.24 9.98 -11.00
N ALA A 55 -9.16 9.20 -9.91
CA ALA A 55 -8.98 9.73 -8.56
C ALA A 55 -7.67 10.52 -8.43
N THR A 56 -6.56 9.98 -8.94
CA THR A 56 -5.27 10.69 -8.97
C THR A 56 -5.38 12.03 -9.69
N ALA A 57 -5.97 12.05 -10.89
CA ALA A 57 -6.13 13.28 -11.66
C ALA A 57 -6.99 14.33 -10.93
N MET A 58 -8.07 13.92 -10.27
CA MET A 58 -8.93 14.84 -9.51
C MET A 58 -8.22 15.40 -8.27
N LEU A 59 -7.50 14.55 -7.52
CA LEU A 59 -6.71 14.97 -6.37
C LEU A 59 -5.57 15.91 -6.77
N ALA A 60 -4.83 15.59 -7.83
CA ALA A 60 -3.76 16.43 -8.36
C ALA A 60 -4.29 17.79 -8.84
N ALA A 61 -5.45 17.82 -9.50
CA ALA A 61 -6.10 19.06 -9.89
C ALA A 61 -6.61 19.87 -8.69
N CYS A 62 -7.18 19.22 -7.67
CA CYS A 62 -7.60 19.86 -6.43
C CYS A 62 -6.42 20.52 -5.71
N LEU A 63 -5.38 19.74 -5.39
CA LEU A 63 -4.18 20.26 -4.73
C LEU A 63 -3.47 21.31 -5.59
N GLY A 64 -3.47 21.16 -6.92
CA GLY A 64 -2.91 22.12 -7.85
C GLY A 64 -3.54 23.51 -7.73
N ARG A 65 -4.87 23.59 -7.52
CA ARG A 65 -5.56 24.87 -7.26
C ARG A 65 -5.06 25.55 -5.98
N HIS A 66 -4.92 24.78 -4.89
CA HIS A 66 -4.49 25.32 -3.60
C HIS A 66 -2.98 25.61 -3.54
N LEU A 67 -2.16 24.86 -4.27
CA LEU A 67 -0.71 25.03 -4.36
C LEU A 67 -0.26 26.00 -5.45
N GLN A 68 -1.17 26.41 -6.33
CA GLN A 68 -0.88 27.18 -7.55
C GLN A 68 0.13 26.46 -8.47
N LEU A 69 -0.03 25.14 -8.59
CA LEU A 69 0.80 24.27 -9.43
C LEU A 69 -0.05 23.57 -10.48
N PRO A 70 0.48 23.33 -11.69
CA PRO A 70 -0.19 22.44 -12.63
C PRO A 70 -0.20 21.00 -12.07
N PRO A 71 -1.21 20.17 -12.40
CA PRO A 71 -1.36 18.83 -11.81
C PRO A 71 -0.12 17.93 -11.91
N HIS A 72 0.58 17.96 -13.05
CA HIS A 72 1.80 17.16 -13.25
C HIS A 72 2.97 17.55 -12.33
N GLU A 73 3.02 18.77 -11.81
CA GLU A 73 4.01 19.17 -10.79
C GLU A 73 3.58 18.73 -9.39
N VAL A 74 2.27 18.64 -9.14
CA VAL A 74 1.73 18.07 -7.89
C VAL A 74 2.07 16.58 -7.81
N GLU A 75 1.91 15.84 -8.91
CA GLU A 75 2.24 14.40 -8.97
C GLU A 75 3.72 14.08 -8.73
N LYS A 76 4.63 15.04 -8.98
CA LYS A 76 6.06 14.91 -8.63
C LYS A 76 6.32 15.15 -7.14
N ARG A 77 5.43 15.87 -6.46
CA ARG A 77 5.58 16.28 -5.05
C ARG A 77 4.83 15.36 -4.08
N VAL A 78 3.67 14.86 -4.49
CA VAL A 78 2.75 14.09 -3.65
C VAL A 78 2.67 12.66 -4.17
N ALA A 79 2.92 11.68 -3.31
CA ALA A 79 2.75 10.28 -3.67
C ALA A 79 1.26 9.90 -3.69
N PHE A 80 0.72 9.64 -4.88
CA PHE A 80 -0.64 9.13 -5.05
C PHE A 80 -0.62 7.61 -5.21
N VAL A 81 -1.26 6.89 -4.29
CA VAL A 81 -1.38 5.42 -4.36
C VAL A 81 -2.84 5.02 -4.31
N MET A 82 -3.43 4.84 -5.50
CA MET A 82 -4.81 4.40 -5.64
C MET A 82 -4.88 2.88 -5.83
N SER A 83 -5.56 2.20 -4.90
CA SER A 83 -5.88 0.77 -4.95
C SER A 83 -7.37 0.58 -5.20
N GLY A 84 -7.70 0.13 -6.41
CA GLY A 84 -9.07 -0.15 -6.80
C GLY A 84 -9.68 -1.36 -6.09
N GLY A 85 -10.99 -1.55 -6.24
CA GLY A 85 -11.73 -2.66 -5.66
C GLY A 85 -12.17 -2.38 -4.23
N THR A 86 -13.46 -2.07 -4.08
CA THR A 86 -14.15 -1.91 -2.79
C THR A 86 -15.29 -2.92 -2.70
N GLU A 87 -14.97 -4.20 -2.90
CA GLU A 87 -15.94 -5.28 -2.84
C GLU A 87 -16.47 -5.54 -1.42
N GLY A 88 -17.64 -6.17 -1.34
CA GLY A 88 -18.30 -6.47 -0.06
C GLY A 88 -18.75 -5.20 0.65
N VAL A 89 -18.28 -5.01 1.88
CA VAL A 89 -18.63 -3.85 2.74
C VAL A 89 -17.51 -2.81 2.81
N LEU A 90 -16.46 -2.95 2.00
CA LEU A 90 -15.39 -1.96 1.93
C LEU A 90 -15.95 -0.61 1.44
N SER A 91 -15.66 0.45 2.18
CA SER A 91 -16.10 1.80 1.83
C SER A 91 -15.00 2.56 1.09
N PRO A 92 -15.28 3.18 -0.07
CA PRO A 92 -14.35 4.08 -0.74
C PRO A 92 -13.90 5.22 0.19
N HIS A 93 -12.60 5.48 0.22
CA HIS A 93 -12.02 6.52 1.08
C HIS A 93 -10.60 6.88 0.63
N HIS A 94 -10.15 8.06 1.04
CA HIS A 94 -8.75 8.48 0.99
C HIS A 94 -8.15 8.49 2.40
N THR A 95 -6.88 8.14 2.50
CA THR A 95 -6.03 8.44 3.65
C THR A 95 -4.99 9.46 3.23
N VAL A 96 -5.09 10.66 3.78
CA VAL A 96 -4.20 11.78 3.48
C VAL A 96 -3.14 11.88 4.57
N PHE A 97 -1.88 11.91 4.16
CA PHE A 97 -0.73 12.06 5.04
C PHE A 97 -0.11 13.44 4.83
N ALA A 98 -0.05 14.21 5.91
CA ALA A 98 0.63 15.49 5.94
C ALA A 98 1.86 15.43 6.85
N ARG A 99 2.96 16.03 6.42
CA ARG A 99 4.24 16.08 7.11
C ARG A 99 4.71 17.53 7.19
N ARG A 100 4.82 18.04 8.41
CA ARG A 100 5.31 19.40 8.68
C ARG A 100 6.49 19.41 9.65
N PRO A 101 7.36 20.42 9.62
CA PRO A 101 8.35 20.60 10.68
C PRO A 101 7.66 20.74 12.04
N ALA A 102 8.18 20.06 13.06
CA ALA A 102 7.68 20.24 14.43
C ALA A 102 8.07 21.64 14.94
N ILE A 103 7.07 22.45 15.30
CA ILE A 103 7.25 23.82 15.82
C ILE A 103 7.52 23.82 17.33
N ASP A 104 7.00 22.81 18.06
CA ASP A 104 7.14 22.69 19.50
C ASP A 104 8.26 21.73 19.95
N ALA A 105 8.90 22.09 21.06
CA ALA A 105 9.91 21.29 21.75
C ALA A 105 9.33 20.15 22.60
N HIS A 106 7.99 20.02 22.67
CA HIS A 106 7.37 18.90 23.38
C HIS A 106 7.57 17.62 22.59
N ARG A 107 8.59 16.86 22.98
CA ARG A 107 8.89 15.55 22.43
C ARG A 107 8.04 14.53 23.19
N PRO A 108 7.06 13.88 22.54
CA PRO A 108 6.34 12.78 23.17
C PRO A 108 7.33 11.70 23.65
N ALA A 109 7.04 11.05 24.77
CA ALA A 109 7.88 9.97 25.25
C ALA A 109 7.84 8.77 24.27
N GLY A 110 9.00 8.34 23.79
CA GLY A 110 9.14 7.24 22.82
C GLY A 110 9.02 7.67 21.36
N LYS A 111 9.12 6.70 20.45
CA LYS A 111 9.01 6.93 19.00
C LYS A 111 7.57 7.24 18.62
N ARG A 112 7.36 7.98 17.53
CA ARG A 112 6.04 8.35 16.99
C ARG A 112 5.97 8.13 15.49
N LEU A 113 4.75 8.08 14.95
CA LEU A 113 4.50 7.85 13.53
C LEU A 113 5.28 8.84 12.68
N THR A 114 6.00 8.29 11.70
CA THR A 114 6.67 9.00 10.63
C THR A 114 6.37 8.34 9.29
N LEU A 115 6.59 9.06 8.20
CA LEU A 115 6.65 8.48 6.87
C LEU A 115 7.70 9.15 6.00
N GLY A 116 8.18 8.40 5.00
CA GLY A 116 9.08 8.90 3.99
C GLY A 116 8.80 8.28 2.63
N ILE A 117 9.20 9.00 1.59
CA ILE A 117 8.83 8.72 0.21
C ILE A 117 10.10 8.61 -0.63
N ALA A 118 10.11 7.64 -1.52
CA ALA A 118 11.12 7.53 -2.56
C ALA A 118 10.51 6.97 -3.84
N PHE A 119 11.18 7.26 -4.94
CA PHE A 119 10.86 6.73 -6.26
C PHE A 119 12.03 5.87 -6.74
N THR A 120 11.74 4.83 -7.51
CA THR A 120 12.76 4.18 -8.34
C THR A 120 12.94 4.97 -9.63
N ARG A 121 13.91 4.59 -10.45
CA ARG A 121 13.87 4.92 -11.88
C ARG A 121 12.69 4.23 -12.56
N ASP A 122 12.35 4.68 -13.76
CA ASP A 122 11.44 3.94 -14.63
C ASP A 122 12.06 2.58 -15.01
N PHE A 123 11.19 1.58 -15.12
CA PHE A 123 11.54 0.23 -15.55
C PHE A 123 11.22 0.05 -17.03
N LEU A 124 12.11 -0.64 -17.73
CA LEU A 124 11.75 -1.21 -19.02
C LEU A 124 10.73 -2.34 -18.81
N PRO A 125 9.84 -2.60 -19.78
CA PRO A 125 8.88 -3.71 -19.68
C PRO A 125 9.55 -5.07 -19.39
N GLU A 126 10.73 -5.32 -19.94
CA GLU A 126 11.54 -6.52 -19.71
C GLU A 126 12.21 -6.59 -18.32
N GLU A 127 12.11 -5.55 -17.49
CA GLU A 127 12.61 -5.53 -16.11
C GLU A 127 11.51 -5.77 -15.07
N ILE A 128 10.24 -5.56 -15.46
CA ILE A 128 9.08 -5.78 -14.58
C ILE A 128 9.00 -7.26 -14.21
N GLY A 129 8.87 -7.53 -12.91
CA GLY A 129 8.80 -8.89 -12.37
C GLY A 129 10.14 -9.59 -12.20
N ARG A 130 11.27 -8.85 -12.33
CA ARG A 130 12.63 -9.42 -12.30
C ARG A 130 13.52 -8.73 -11.28
N HIS A 131 14.74 -9.25 -11.14
CA HIS A 131 15.76 -8.83 -10.20
C HIS A 131 16.09 -7.33 -10.27
N ALA A 132 15.99 -6.70 -11.45
CA ALA A 132 16.13 -5.26 -11.61
C ALA A 132 15.09 -4.49 -10.77
N GLN A 133 13.82 -4.90 -10.82
CA GLN A 133 12.75 -4.30 -10.02
C GLN A 133 12.93 -4.57 -8.53
N ILE A 134 13.39 -5.78 -8.15
CA ILE A 134 13.71 -6.14 -6.76
C ILE A 134 14.77 -5.17 -6.20
N THR A 135 15.90 -5.04 -6.90
CA THR A 135 17.06 -4.26 -6.44
C THR A 135 16.76 -2.76 -6.37
N GLU A 136 16.11 -2.20 -7.38
CA GLU A 136 15.72 -0.78 -7.39
C GLU A 136 14.72 -0.48 -6.28
N THR A 137 13.74 -1.37 -6.06
CA THR A 137 12.78 -1.23 -4.96
C THR A 137 13.49 -1.26 -3.61
N ALA A 138 14.43 -2.19 -3.39
CA ALA A 138 15.20 -2.25 -2.15
C ALA A 138 15.97 -0.95 -1.89
N GLY A 139 16.59 -0.39 -2.93
CA GLY A 139 17.26 0.92 -2.86
C GLY A 139 16.29 2.06 -2.51
N ALA A 140 15.09 2.07 -3.10
CA ALA A 140 14.05 3.05 -2.80
C ALA A 140 13.51 2.93 -1.37
N VAL A 141 13.30 1.71 -0.85
CA VAL A 141 12.90 1.49 0.55
C VAL A 141 13.92 2.09 1.52
N LYS A 142 15.21 1.82 1.31
CA LYS A 142 16.28 2.41 2.14
C LYS A 142 16.31 3.95 2.04
N ARG A 143 16.01 4.53 0.87
CA ARG A 143 15.86 6.00 0.71
C ARG A 143 14.64 6.53 1.46
N ALA A 144 13.49 5.86 1.34
CA ALA A 144 12.24 6.23 2.01
C ALA A 144 12.38 6.16 3.55
N MET A 145 13.05 5.13 4.08
CA MET A 145 13.36 5.05 5.52
C MET A 145 14.23 6.23 5.99
N ARG A 146 15.24 6.61 5.20
CA ARG A 146 16.09 7.79 5.51
C ARG A 146 15.28 9.09 5.46
N ASP A 147 14.44 9.27 4.44
CA ASP A 147 13.53 10.43 4.35
C ASP A 147 12.55 10.49 5.53
N ALA A 148 12.10 9.33 6.02
CA ALA A 148 11.25 9.21 7.20
C ALA A 148 11.99 9.44 8.53
N GLY A 149 13.32 9.41 8.55
CA GLY A 149 14.10 9.36 9.78
C GLY A 149 13.90 8.08 10.60
N ILE A 150 13.57 6.96 9.94
CA ILE A 150 13.46 5.63 10.55
C ILE A 150 14.87 5.04 10.66
N ALA A 151 15.35 4.86 11.89
CA ALA A 151 16.74 4.48 12.16
C ALA A 151 16.99 2.95 12.16
N SER A 152 15.98 2.16 12.54
CA SER A 152 16.03 0.69 12.58
C SER A 152 14.90 0.09 11.75
N ILE A 153 15.12 -1.11 11.21
CA ILE A 153 14.08 -1.92 10.55
C ILE A 153 12.97 -2.30 11.55
N ASP A 154 13.30 -2.46 12.83
CA ASP A 154 12.31 -2.76 13.90
C ASP A 154 11.25 -1.66 14.07
N ASP A 155 11.56 -0.45 13.62
CA ASP A 155 10.63 0.68 13.66
C ASP A 155 9.84 0.85 12.35
N LEU A 156 10.10 0.03 11.33
CA LEU A 156 9.36 0.02 10.08
C LEU A 156 8.17 -0.94 10.21
N HIS A 157 6.97 -0.44 9.94
CA HIS A 157 5.75 -1.24 10.14
C HIS A 157 4.97 -1.49 8.85
N PHE A 158 5.14 -0.66 7.83
CA PHE A 158 4.44 -0.85 6.57
C PHE A 158 5.20 -0.17 5.43
N VAL A 159 5.33 -0.87 4.30
CA VAL A 159 5.89 -0.29 3.08
C VAL A 159 4.87 -0.44 1.97
N GLN A 160 4.22 0.67 1.63
CA GLN A 160 3.32 0.74 0.49
C GLN A 160 4.12 0.99 -0.78
N VAL A 161 3.88 0.19 -1.81
CA VAL A 161 4.43 0.39 -3.16
C VAL A 161 3.31 0.47 -4.18
N LYS A 162 3.36 1.49 -5.03
CA LYS A 162 2.62 1.49 -6.30
C LYS A 162 3.60 1.12 -7.40
N CYS A 163 3.32 0.05 -8.14
CA CYS A 163 4.22 -0.54 -9.13
C CYS A 163 3.54 -0.62 -10.52
N PRO A 164 4.32 -0.69 -11.61
CA PRO A 164 3.79 -0.71 -12.97
C PRO A 164 3.18 -2.08 -13.31
N LEU A 165 2.56 -2.19 -14.48
CA LEU A 165 2.16 -3.45 -15.10
C LEU A 165 2.49 -3.46 -16.60
N LEU A 166 2.38 -4.63 -17.25
CA LEU A 166 2.64 -4.82 -18.67
C LEU A 166 1.37 -4.73 -19.50
N THR A 167 1.21 -3.63 -20.24
CA THR A 167 0.17 -3.52 -21.27
C THR A 167 0.59 -4.24 -22.56
N PRO A 168 -0.35 -4.55 -23.47
CA PRO A 168 0.00 -5.10 -24.79
C PRO A 168 1.02 -4.24 -25.56
N ALA A 169 0.95 -2.92 -25.42
CA ALA A 169 1.90 -1.99 -26.03
C ALA A 169 3.31 -2.12 -25.41
N LYS A 170 3.40 -2.25 -24.08
CA LYS A 170 4.68 -2.47 -23.38
C LYS A 170 5.31 -3.81 -23.77
N ILE A 171 4.50 -4.87 -23.88
CA ILE A 171 4.93 -6.20 -24.33
C ILE A 171 5.47 -6.14 -25.77
N ALA A 172 4.76 -5.48 -26.68
CA ALA A 172 5.21 -5.30 -28.07
C ALA A 172 6.51 -4.48 -28.15
N SER A 173 6.66 -3.46 -27.30
CA SER A 173 7.85 -2.62 -27.19
C SER A 173 9.08 -3.39 -26.72
N ALA A 174 8.96 -4.29 -25.73
CA ALA A 174 10.05 -5.19 -25.35
C ALA A 174 10.46 -6.10 -26.50
N ARG A 175 9.48 -6.72 -27.18
CA ARG A 175 9.73 -7.64 -28.29
C ARG A 175 10.39 -6.96 -29.48
N SER A 176 10.05 -5.71 -29.79
CA SER A 176 10.68 -4.97 -30.88
C SER A 176 12.15 -4.64 -30.60
N ARG A 177 12.57 -4.61 -29.32
CA ARG A 177 13.98 -4.55 -28.89
C ARG A 177 14.68 -5.90 -28.81
N GLY A 178 13.99 -7.00 -29.13
CA GLY A 178 14.53 -8.36 -28.98
C GLY A 178 14.51 -8.90 -27.55
N CYS A 179 13.81 -8.24 -26.63
CA CYS A 179 13.69 -8.64 -25.23
C CYS A 179 12.38 -9.39 -24.98
N ALA A 180 12.40 -10.34 -24.04
CA ALA A 180 11.21 -11.07 -23.61
C ALA A 180 10.70 -10.52 -22.26
N PRO A 181 9.45 -10.04 -22.15
CA PRO A 181 8.85 -9.75 -20.85
C PRO A 181 8.67 -11.03 -20.03
N VAL A 182 8.46 -10.89 -18.72
CA VAL A 182 8.29 -12.04 -17.80
C VAL A 182 7.00 -12.84 -18.11
N THR A 183 5.97 -12.17 -18.60
CA THR A 183 4.73 -12.78 -19.11
C THR A 183 4.17 -11.96 -20.28
N THR A 184 3.26 -12.56 -21.04
CA THR A 184 2.48 -11.91 -22.09
C THR A 184 1.05 -11.59 -21.68
N ASP A 185 0.64 -11.97 -20.47
CA ASP A 185 -0.67 -11.65 -19.90
C ASP A 185 -0.60 -10.40 -19.03
N THR A 186 -1.50 -9.44 -19.31
CA THR A 186 -1.52 -8.15 -18.60
C THR A 186 -1.89 -8.32 -17.13
N TYR A 187 -2.80 -9.23 -16.79
CA TYR A 187 -3.23 -9.45 -15.42
C TYR A 187 -2.15 -10.16 -14.60
N GLU A 188 -1.56 -11.22 -15.14
CA GLU A 188 -0.43 -11.95 -14.54
C GLU A 188 0.76 -11.03 -14.29
N SER A 189 1.03 -10.08 -15.20
CA SER A 189 2.11 -9.10 -15.00
C SER A 189 1.93 -8.24 -13.75
N MET A 190 0.69 -8.03 -13.30
CA MET A 190 0.42 -7.33 -12.04
C MET A 190 0.94 -8.15 -10.85
N GLY A 191 0.77 -9.47 -10.87
CA GLY A 191 1.31 -10.39 -9.86
C GLY A 191 2.83 -10.34 -9.83
N TYR A 192 3.47 -10.46 -10.99
CA TYR A 192 4.93 -10.38 -11.10
C TYR A 192 5.49 -9.05 -10.57
N SER A 193 4.88 -7.92 -10.95
CA SER A 193 5.31 -6.60 -10.50
C SER A 193 5.14 -6.41 -8.99
N ARG A 194 4.01 -6.87 -8.42
CA ARG A 194 3.78 -6.87 -6.97
C ARG A 194 4.82 -7.74 -6.26
N GLY A 195 5.01 -8.97 -6.74
CA GLY A 195 5.93 -9.94 -6.16
C GLY A 195 7.37 -9.45 -6.16
N ALA A 196 7.89 -8.96 -7.29
CA ALA A 196 9.24 -8.40 -7.37
C ALA A 196 9.39 -7.15 -6.48
N SER A 197 8.37 -6.30 -6.40
CA SER A 197 8.39 -5.15 -5.49
C SER A 197 8.42 -5.58 -4.02
N ALA A 198 7.63 -6.60 -3.65
CA ALA A 198 7.59 -7.15 -2.30
C ALA A 198 8.90 -7.83 -1.88
N LEU A 199 9.53 -8.58 -2.79
CA LEU A 199 10.87 -9.14 -2.56
C LEU A 199 11.95 -8.05 -2.46
N GLY A 200 11.78 -6.92 -3.15
CA GLY A 200 12.63 -5.75 -2.96
C GLY A 200 12.50 -5.15 -1.55
N ILE A 201 11.30 -5.18 -0.97
CA ILE A 201 11.09 -4.80 0.44
C ILE A 201 11.77 -5.81 1.35
N ALA A 202 11.55 -7.11 1.15
CA ALA A 202 12.18 -8.20 1.91
C ALA A 202 13.72 -8.12 1.89
N LEU A 203 14.31 -7.73 0.75
CA LEU A 203 15.74 -7.48 0.61
C LEU A 203 16.20 -6.26 1.41
N ALA A 204 15.41 -5.19 1.42
CA ALA A 204 15.75 -3.96 2.15
C ALA A 204 15.66 -4.14 3.67
N THR A 205 14.75 -5.01 4.13
CA THR A 205 14.48 -5.33 5.53
C THR A 205 15.24 -6.56 6.02
N GLU A 206 16.09 -7.15 5.17
CA GLU A 206 16.94 -8.31 5.48
C GLU A 206 16.14 -9.58 5.85
N GLU A 207 14.85 -9.62 5.51
CA GLU A 207 13.98 -10.79 5.69
C GLU A 207 14.34 -11.93 4.72
N VAL A 208 14.87 -11.58 3.54
CA VAL A 208 15.32 -12.55 2.52
C VAL A 208 16.73 -12.18 2.04
N PRO A 209 17.69 -13.13 2.06
CA PRO A 209 19.04 -12.86 1.58
C PRO A 209 19.07 -12.69 0.05
N SER A 210 19.92 -11.78 -0.44
CA SER A 210 20.04 -11.47 -1.88
C SER A 210 20.36 -12.69 -2.74
N SER A 211 21.06 -13.68 -2.20
CA SER A 211 21.43 -14.91 -2.92
C SER A 211 20.23 -15.80 -3.27
N MET A 212 19.07 -15.62 -2.63
CA MET A 212 17.84 -16.34 -2.95
C MET A 212 16.95 -15.59 -3.96
N LEU A 213 17.23 -14.32 -4.20
CA LEU A 213 16.39 -13.43 -5.02
C LEU A 213 16.80 -13.46 -6.49
N VAL A 214 16.49 -14.57 -7.15
CA VAL A 214 16.65 -14.77 -8.60
C VAL A 214 15.32 -14.55 -9.33
N ASP A 215 15.34 -14.29 -10.64
CA ASP A 215 14.13 -14.03 -11.43
C ASP A 215 13.11 -15.17 -11.31
N GLU A 216 13.59 -16.42 -11.28
CA GLU A 216 12.77 -17.62 -11.20
C GLU A 216 12.05 -17.78 -9.85
N SER A 217 12.50 -17.07 -8.81
CA SER A 217 11.86 -17.13 -7.49
C SER A 217 10.52 -16.38 -7.45
N VAL A 218 10.35 -15.36 -8.31
CA VAL A 218 9.16 -14.50 -8.33
C VAL A 218 7.95 -15.34 -8.76
N LEU A 219 6.88 -15.32 -7.95
CA LEU A 219 5.65 -16.11 -8.05
C LEU A 219 5.80 -17.63 -7.92
N ASN A 220 6.99 -18.12 -7.59
CA ASN A 220 7.26 -19.57 -7.53
C ASN A 220 7.70 -20.02 -6.14
N ASP A 221 8.59 -19.28 -5.47
CA ASP A 221 9.06 -19.61 -4.13
C ASP A 221 8.31 -18.79 -3.07
N TRP A 222 7.20 -19.35 -2.60
CA TRP A 222 6.34 -18.75 -1.57
C TRP A 222 6.94 -18.78 -0.16
N SER A 223 8.12 -19.39 0.03
CA SER A 223 8.87 -19.27 1.29
C SER A 223 9.54 -17.90 1.43
N LEU A 224 9.72 -17.17 0.31
CA LEU A 224 10.28 -15.84 0.29
C LEU A 224 9.14 -14.82 0.40
N SER A 225 9.15 -14.02 1.46
CA SER A 225 8.13 -12.98 1.64
C SER A 225 8.64 -11.88 2.57
N SER A 226 7.94 -10.74 2.56
CA SER A 226 8.09 -9.69 3.56
C SER A 226 6.85 -9.59 4.43
N SER A 227 7.04 -9.41 5.74
CA SER A 227 6.00 -9.12 6.74
C SER A 227 5.55 -7.65 6.74
N LEU A 228 6.16 -6.79 5.93
CA LEU A 228 5.92 -5.34 5.90
C LEU A 228 5.37 -4.85 4.55
N ALA A 229 5.46 -5.68 3.51
CA ALA A 229 5.20 -5.27 2.14
C ALA A 229 3.72 -5.14 1.79
N SER A 230 3.34 -4.02 1.17
CA SER A 230 2.07 -3.86 0.49
C SER A 230 2.27 -3.27 -0.88
N ALA A 231 2.29 -4.11 -1.91
CA ALA A 231 2.43 -3.71 -3.29
C ALA A 231 1.07 -3.69 -4.00
N SER A 232 0.82 -2.65 -4.79
CA SER A 232 -0.34 -2.51 -5.66
C SER A 232 0.12 -2.16 -7.06
N ALA A 233 -0.38 -2.86 -8.08
CA ALA A 233 -0.03 -2.60 -9.47
C ALA A 233 -1.04 -1.64 -10.14
N GLY A 234 -0.57 -0.86 -11.10
CA GLY A 234 -1.38 0.07 -11.87
C GLY A 234 -0.79 0.35 -13.25
N ILE A 235 -1.63 0.87 -14.15
CA ILE A 235 -1.27 1.21 -15.53
C ILE A 235 -0.61 2.59 -15.63
N GLU A 236 -0.82 3.44 -14.64
CA GLU A 236 -0.57 4.89 -14.65
C GLU A 236 0.91 5.30 -14.52
N LEU A 237 1.85 4.37 -14.34
CA LEU A 237 3.25 4.68 -14.04
C LEU A 237 4.23 3.61 -14.56
N GLU A 238 5.52 4.00 -14.65
CA GLU A 238 6.63 3.18 -15.16
C GLU A 238 7.71 2.87 -14.10
N HIS A 239 7.71 3.57 -12.97
CA HIS A 239 8.61 3.35 -11.82
C HIS A 239 7.84 2.79 -10.62
N ASN A 240 8.49 2.54 -9.49
CA ASN A 240 7.82 2.28 -8.22
C ASN A 240 7.76 3.56 -7.38
N VAL A 241 6.58 3.87 -6.85
CA VAL A 241 6.39 4.88 -5.78
C VAL A 241 6.40 4.12 -4.46
N VAL A 242 7.33 4.46 -3.56
CA VAL A 242 7.55 3.77 -2.28
C VAL A 242 7.24 4.72 -1.12
N ILE A 243 6.36 4.30 -0.21
CA ILE A 243 6.03 4.99 1.04
C ILE A 243 6.40 4.06 2.20
N ALA A 244 7.43 4.43 2.96
CA ALA A 244 7.83 3.75 4.18
C ALA A 244 7.14 4.40 5.38
N ILE A 245 6.39 3.63 6.16
CA ILE A 245 5.63 4.11 7.32
C ILE A 245 6.12 3.35 8.56
N GLY A 246 6.45 4.10 9.60
CA GLY A 246 7.05 3.53 10.79
C GLY A 246 7.08 4.51 11.94
N MET A 247 8.01 4.27 12.86
CA MET A 247 8.17 5.01 14.10
C MET A 247 9.55 5.69 14.12
N SER A 248 9.62 6.93 14.60
CA SER A 248 10.89 7.64 14.76
C SER A 248 10.91 8.46 16.03
N GLU A 249 12.07 8.55 16.67
CA GLU A 249 12.27 9.48 17.78
C GLU A 249 12.36 10.95 17.32
N GLN A 250 12.48 11.17 16.00
CA GLN A 250 12.45 12.49 15.39
C GLN A 250 11.03 12.92 15.01
N ALA A 251 10.02 12.12 15.32
CA ALA A 251 8.62 12.44 15.09
C ALA A 251 7.94 12.93 16.38
N THR A 252 7.02 13.88 16.24
CA THR A 252 6.23 14.44 17.35
C THR A 252 4.72 14.20 17.21
N SER A 253 4.33 13.35 16.26
CA SER A 253 2.93 12.99 15.99
C SER A 253 2.27 12.38 17.23
N GLU A 254 0.95 12.57 17.42
CA GLU A 254 0.17 11.83 18.44
C GLU A 254 -0.20 10.42 17.98
N LEU A 255 0.37 9.98 16.85
CA LEU A 255 0.06 8.74 16.20
C LEU A 255 1.17 7.72 16.43
N VAL A 256 0.75 6.46 16.49
CA VAL A 256 1.60 5.28 16.52
C VAL A 256 1.14 4.30 15.44
N ILE A 257 2.03 3.39 15.05
CA ILE A 257 1.71 2.31 14.12
C ILE A 257 2.23 0.99 14.67
N ALA A 258 1.45 -0.07 14.48
CA ALA A 258 1.89 -1.44 14.67
C ALA A 258 1.48 -2.25 13.44
N HIS A 259 2.15 -3.39 13.24
CA HIS A 259 1.84 -4.29 12.15
C HIS A 259 1.67 -5.72 12.66
N GLY A 260 1.03 -6.54 11.86
CA GLY A 260 0.95 -7.98 12.02
C GLY A 260 0.88 -8.66 10.66
N VAL A 261 0.82 -9.98 10.67
CA VAL A 261 0.67 -10.78 9.45
C VAL A 261 -0.50 -11.71 9.65
N MET A 262 -1.53 -11.57 8.83
CA MET A 262 -2.62 -12.53 8.77
C MET A 262 -2.10 -13.80 8.11
N SER A 263 -2.25 -14.95 8.78
CA SER A 263 -1.81 -16.25 8.22
C SER A 263 -2.71 -16.74 7.09
N ASP A 264 -3.97 -16.29 7.08
CA ASP A 264 -4.96 -16.55 6.05
C ASP A 264 -5.97 -15.39 5.95
N ALA A 265 -6.82 -15.40 4.93
CA ALA A 265 -7.80 -14.35 4.67
C ALA A 265 -8.82 -14.08 5.80
N ILE A 266 -8.92 -14.96 6.81
CA ILE A 266 -9.89 -14.87 7.91
C ILE A 266 -9.21 -14.87 9.30
N ASP A 267 -7.94 -14.50 9.38
CA ASP A 267 -7.19 -14.38 10.64
C ASP A 267 -7.51 -13.08 11.41
N ALA A 268 -8.77 -12.93 11.82
CA ALA A 268 -9.20 -11.82 12.69
C ALA A 268 -8.49 -11.82 14.05
N ALA A 269 -7.94 -12.96 14.49
CA ALA A 269 -7.22 -13.05 15.75
C ALA A 269 -5.89 -12.29 15.68
N SER A 270 -5.16 -12.34 14.56
CA SER A 270 -3.97 -11.50 14.38
C SER A 270 -4.32 -10.02 14.42
N VAL A 271 -5.42 -9.61 13.78
CA VAL A 271 -5.88 -8.20 13.80
C VAL A 271 -6.11 -7.71 15.22
N ARG A 272 -6.84 -8.49 16.05
CA ARG A 272 -7.08 -8.16 17.46
C ARG A 272 -5.78 -8.05 18.27
N ARG A 273 -4.87 -9.02 18.15
CA ARG A 273 -3.58 -9.00 18.86
C ARG A 273 -2.73 -7.77 18.51
N THR A 274 -2.71 -7.36 17.24
CA THR A 274 -1.98 -6.16 16.82
C THR A 274 -2.63 -4.88 17.36
N ILE A 275 -3.97 -4.79 17.36
CA ILE A 275 -4.70 -3.66 17.98
C ILE A 275 -4.43 -3.60 19.49
N GLU A 276 -4.44 -4.74 20.19
CA GLU A 276 -4.11 -4.83 21.61
C GLU A 276 -2.68 -4.37 21.93
N SER A 277 -1.73 -4.61 21.02
CA SER A 277 -0.34 -4.14 21.15
C SER A 277 -0.19 -2.62 21.11
N LEU A 278 -1.17 -1.92 20.51
CA LEU A 278 -1.29 -0.46 20.53
C LEU A 278 -2.00 0.06 21.79
N GLY A 279 -2.34 -0.84 22.73
CA GLY A 279 -3.03 -0.49 23.96
C GLY A 279 -4.53 -0.23 23.78
N ILE A 280 -5.13 -0.70 22.69
CA ILE A 280 -6.58 -0.63 22.44
C ILE A 280 -7.16 -2.00 22.84
N ARG A 281 -7.91 -2.07 23.94
CA ARG A 281 -8.35 -3.34 24.55
C ARG A 281 -9.86 -3.48 24.68
N SER A 282 -10.59 -2.40 24.45
CA SER A 282 -12.05 -2.34 24.52
C SER A 282 -12.65 -1.72 23.26
N ASP A 283 -13.92 -2.02 23.00
CA ASP A 283 -14.63 -1.52 21.82
C ASP A 283 -14.73 0.03 21.83
N ASP A 284 -14.84 0.64 23.02
CA ASP A 284 -14.87 2.10 23.20
C ASP A 284 -13.56 2.79 22.80
N GLU A 285 -12.45 2.05 22.71
CA GLU A 285 -11.14 2.58 22.30
C GLU A 285 -10.90 2.46 20.79
N MET A 286 -11.78 1.80 20.03
CA MET A 286 -11.63 1.59 18.59
C MET A 286 -11.62 2.91 17.80
N ASP A 287 -12.22 3.97 18.34
CA ASP A 287 -12.19 5.33 17.78
C ASP A 287 -10.77 5.94 17.73
N ARG A 288 -9.80 5.35 18.44
CA ARG A 288 -8.38 5.71 18.31
C ARG A 288 -7.78 5.26 16.98
N ILE A 289 -8.35 4.25 16.33
CA ILE A 289 -7.86 3.74 15.04
C ILE A 289 -8.12 4.79 13.96
N VAL A 290 -7.05 5.29 13.35
CA VAL A 290 -7.14 6.20 12.21
C VAL A 290 -7.44 5.42 10.93
N ASN A 291 -6.68 4.35 10.68
CA ASN A 291 -6.96 3.41 9.60
C ASN A 291 -6.24 2.06 9.78
N VAL A 292 -6.71 1.05 9.06
CA VAL A 292 -6.06 -0.25 8.89
C VAL A 292 -5.69 -0.43 7.42
N PHE A 293 -4.48 -0.90 7.14
CA PHE A 293 -3.98 -1.18 5.80
C PHE A 293 -3.61 -2.65 5.72
N ALA A 294 -4.14 -3.41 4.77
CA ALA A 294 -3.93 -4.85 4.69
C ALA A 294 -3.77 -5.34 3.25
N LYS A 295 -3.04 -6.44 3.12
CA LYS A 295 -3.00 -7.27 1.92
C LYS A 295 -3.98 -8.43 2.03
N ALA A 296 -4.49 -8.86 0.88
CA ALA A 296 -5.39 -9.99 0.77
C ALA A 296 -5.10 -10.76 -0.52
N GLU A 297 -5.17 -12.09 -0.47
CA GLU A 297 -5.16 -12.93 -1.67
C GLU A 297 -5.99 -14.19 -1.48
N ALA A 298 -6.31 -14.84 -2.60
CA ALA A 298 -6.82 -16.20 -2.55
C ALA A 298 -5.65 -17.15 -2.32
N SER A 299 -5.78 -18.06 -1.36
CA SER A 299 -4.73 -19.06 -1.12
C SER A 299 -4.45 -19.85 -2.40
N PRO A 300 -3.18 -19.95 -2.85
CA PRO A 300 -2.84 -20.58 -4.12
C PRO A 300 -3.08 -22.09 -4.12
N ASP A 301 -3.16 -22.73 -2.95
CA ASP A 301 -3.52 -24.14 -2.80
C ASP A 301 -5.05 -24.41 -2.88
N GLY A 302 -5.85 -23.35 -3.01
CA GLY A 302 -7.30 -23.45 -3.15
C GLY A 302 -8.06 -23.75 -1.85
N VAL A 303 -7.40 -23.67 -0.69
CA VAL A 303 -8.02 -23.94 0.62
C VAL A 303 -7.78 -22.81 1.62
N VAL A 304 -8.72 -22.66 2.57
CA VAL A 304 -8.53 -21.88 3.80
C VAL A 304 -8.87 -22.78 4.97
N ARG A 305 -7.90 -23.03 5.86
CA ARG A 305 -8.05 -23.91 7.03
C ARG A 305 -8.61 -25.30 6.70
N GLY A 306 -8.15 -25.88 5.58
CA GLY A 306 -8.57 -27.21 5.11
C GLY A 306 -9.90 -27.24 4.34
N MET A 307 -10.57 -26.10 4.18
CA MET A 307 -11.82 -25.99 3.41
C MET A 307 -11.54 -25.43 2.02
N ARG A 308 -11.97 -26.16 0.99
CA ARG A 308 -11.87 -25.74 -0.41
C ARG A 308 -12.67 -24.46 -0.67
N HIS A 309 -12.08 -23.49 -1.38
CA HIS A 309 -12.79 -22.33 -1.94
C HIS A 309 -12.81 -22.35 -3.48
N THR A 310 -13.56 -21.42 -4.10
CA THR A 310 -13.72 -21.32 -5.56
C THR A 310 -13.01 -20.12 -6.17
N MET A 311 -12.39 -19.24 -5.36
CA MET A 311 -11.83 -17.97 -5.83
C MET A 311 -10.87 -18.07 -7.02
N LEU A 312 -10.12 -19.16 -7.16
CA LEU A 312 -9.16 -19.37 -8.27
C LEU A 312 -9.79 -19.98 -9.54
N SER A 313 -10.94 -20.63 -9.41
CA SER A 313 -11.64 -21.32 -10.50
C SER A 313 -12.89 -20.56 -10.97
N ASP A 314 -13.20 -19.44 -10.35
CA ASP A 314 -14.31 -18.58 -10.70
C ASP A 314 -13.94 -17.75 -11.95
N SER A 315 -14.64 -18.02 -13.05
CA SER A 315 -14.40 -17.35 -14.33
C SER A 315 -15.12 -16.00 -14.44
N ASP A 316 -16.06 -15.72 -13.53
CA ASP A 316 -16.88 -14.52 -13.55
C ASP A 316 -16.29 -13.43 -12.66
N ILE A 317 -15.80 -13.83 -11.48
CA ILE A 317 -15.23 -12.92 -10.48
C ILE A 317 -13.79 -13.32 -10.20
N ASN A 318 -12.88 -12.42 -10.58
CA ASN A 318 -11.46 -12.60 -10.35
C ASN A 318 -11.12 -12.79 -8.86
N SER A 319 -10.17 -13.68 -8.57
CA SER A 319 -9.76 -14.09 -7.22
C SER A 319 -9.43 -12.93 -6.27
N THR A 320 -8.78 -11.86 -6.76
CA THR A 320 -8.42 -10.70 -5.92
C THR A 320 -9.64 -9.91 -5.47
N ARG A 321 -10.74 -9.95 -6.21
CA ARG A 321 -12.01 -9.32 -5.82
C ARG A 321 -12.64 -10.05 -4.63
N HIS A 322 -12.68 -11.39 -4.71
CA HIS A 322 -13.11 -12.24 -3.60
C HIS A 322 -12.25 -12.03 -2.36
N ALA A 323 -10.93 -12.06 -2.52
CA ALA A 323 -9.98 -11.91 -1.41
C ALA A 323 -10.15 -10.57 -0.69
N ARG A 324 -10.27 -9.45 -1.43
CA ARG A 324 -10.51 -8.14 -0.83
C ARG A 324 -11.81 -8.09 -0.04
N ALA A 325 -12.90 -8.66 -0.57
CA ALA A 325 -14.18 -8.71 0.12
C ALA A 325 -14.09 -9.49 1.44
N VAL A 326 -13.48 -10.67 1.42
CA VAL A 326 -13.36 -11.56 2.59
C VAL A 326 -12.47 -10.95 3.68
N THR A 327 -11.23 -10.59 3.34
CA THR A 327 -10.30 -9.98 4.30
C THR A 327 -10.82 -8.63 4.80
N GLY A 328 -11.44 -7.84 3.92
CA GLY A 328 -12.10 -6.59 4.27
C GLY A 328 -13.22 -6.77 5.28
N ALA A 329 -14.09 -7.77 5.08
CA ALA A 329 -15.14 -8.09 6.04
C ALA A 329 -14.57 -8.62 7.37
N ALA A 330 -13.52 -9.44 7.34
CA ALA A 330 -12.86 -9.93 8.55
C ALA A 330 -12.30 -8.78 9.40
N ILE A 331 -11.59 -7.83 8.78
CA ILE A 331 -11.06 -6.64 9.48
C ILE A 331 -12.20 -5.73 9.95
N ALA A 332 -13.17 -5.43 9.08
CA ALA A 332 -14.31 -4.58 9.42
C ALA A 332 -15.12 -5.13 10.60
N SER A 333 -15.22 -6.45 10.74
CA SER A 333 -15.87 -7.10 11.89
C SER A 333 -15.12 -6.94 13.22
N VAL A 334 -13.84 -6.58 13.17
CA VAL A 334 -13.02 -6.27 14.35
C VAL A 334 -13.08 -4.78 14.68
N VAL A 335 -12.89 -3.90 13.68
CA VAL A 335 -12.79 -2.45 13.91
C VAL A 335 -14.13 -1.70 13.85
N GLY A 336 -15.21 -2.38 13.48
CA GLY A 336 -16.57 -1.84 13.50
C GLY A 336 -16.98 -1.00 12.29
N HIS A 337 -16.15 -0.88 11.24
CA HIS A 337 -16.49 -0.12 10.04
C HIS A 337 -15.81 -0.64 8.77
N GLY A 338 -16.38 -0.31 7.60
CA GLY A 338 -15.85 -0.71 6.28
C GLY A 338 -14.77 0.21 5.68
N MET A 339 -14.48 1.37 6.28
CA MET A 339 -13.44 2.31 5.82
C MET A 339 -12.04 1.83 6.23
N VAL A 340 -11.61 0.70 5.67
CA VAL A 340 -10.27 0.12 5.84
C VAL A 340 -9.62 -0.12 4.48
N TYR A 341 -8.31 0.08 4.39
CA TYR A 341 -7.56 -0.10 3.15
C TYR A 341 -7.20 -1.57 2.97
N VAL A 342 -7.87 -2.27 2.05
CA VAL A 342 -7.53 -3.66 1.70
C VAL A 342 -7.16 -3.76 0.22
N SER A 343 -5.95 -4.24 -0.05
CA SER A 343 -5.38 -4.35 -1.40
C SER A 343 -5.17 -5.81 -1.78
N GLY A 344 -5.63 -6.19 -2.98
CA GLY A 344 -5.59 -7.58 -3.47
C GLY A 344 -4.23 -7.98 -4.06
N GLY A 345 -3.95 -9.28 -4.09
CA GLY A 345 -2.74 -9.90 -4.64
C GLY A 345 -1.56 -9.71 -3.69
N ALA A 346 -1.26 -10.74 -2.89
CA ALA A 346 -0.30 -10.67 -1.80
C ALA A 346 0.95 -11.51 -2.13
N GLU A 347 1.34 -11.54 -3.40
CA GLU A 347 2.50 -12.30 -3.86
C GLU A 347 3.76 -11.83 -3.12
N HIS A 348 4.41 -12.74 -2.40
CA HIS A 348 5.55 -12.49 -1.50
C HIS A 348 5.30 -11.44 -0.39
N GLN A 349 4.05 -11.18 -0.04
CA GLN A 349 3.63 -10.23 1.01
C GLN A 349 2.97 -11.03 2.12
N GLY A 350 3.77 -11.53 3.07
CA GLY A 350 3.34 -12.52 4.06
C GLY A 350 3.26 -13.95 3.50
N PRO A 351 2.72 -14.91 4.26
CA PRO A 351 2.55 -16.28 3.80
C PRO A 351 1.49 -16.37 2.70
N ALA A 352 1.61 -17.39 1.84
CA ALA A 352 0.62 -17.70 0.81
C ALA A 352 -0.80 -17.82 1.40
N GLY A 353 -1.76 -17.11 0.80
CA GLY A 353 -3.16 -17.01 1.27
C GLY A 353 -3.38 -16.00 2.40
N GLY A 354 -2.32 -15.40 2.93
CA GLY A 354 -2.32 -14.41 4.00
C GLY A 354 -1.97 -13.01 3.50
N GLY A 355 -1.42 -12.20 4.41
CA GLY A 355 -0.98 -10.85 4.09
C GLY A 355 -0.57 -10.03 5.30
N PRO A 356 0.42 -9.13 5.18
CA PRO A 356 0.71 -8.16 6.21
C PRO A 356 -0.41 -7.14 6.31
N PHE A 357 -0.56 -6.59 7.51
CA PHE A 357 -1.41 -5.45 7.77
C PHE A 357 -0.78 -4.54 8.81
N ALA A 358 -1.15 -3.27 8.78
CA ALA A 358 -0.75 -2.28 9.75
C ALA A 358 -1.93 -1.45 10.23
N VAL A 359 -1.86 -1.01 11.49
CA VAL A 359 -2.88 -0.20 12.16
C VAL A 359 -2.22 1.10 12.60
N ILE A 360 -2.71 2.22 12.09
CA ILE A 360 -2.35 3.54 12.61
C ILE A 360 -3.40 3.94 13.64
N ALA A 361 -2.96 4.34 14.83
CA ALA A 361 -3.84 4.76 15.91
C ALA A 361 -3.28 5.96 16.66
N ARG A 362 -4.15 6.65 17.39
CA ARG A 362 -3.74 7.64 18.40
C ARG A 362 -3.11 6.94 19.59
N ALA A 363 -1.95 7.45 20.03
CA ALA A 363 -1.10 6.90 21.09
C ALA A 363 -1.84 6.65 22.40
#